data_AF-A0A7J2R416-F1
#
_entry.id   AF-A0A7J2R416-F1
#
_cell.length_a   1.000
_cell.length_b   1.000
_cell.length_c   1.000
_cell.angle_alpha   90.00
_cell.angle_beta   90.00
_cell.angle_gamma   90.00
#
_symmetry.space_group_name_H-M   'P 1'
#
loop_
_entity.id
_entity.type
_entity.pdbx_description
1 polymer ?
#
loop_
_entity_poly.entity_id
_entity_poly.type
_entity_poly.pdbx_seq_one_letter_code
_entity_poly.pdbx_strand_id
1 'polypeptide(L)'
;MPNKELRTKQIHITFTESEKEKIEQFAKASNETTREFIRNAVFEKIRMIIFPEQFKQTNIEQIDPKTLEEIKRNMEKSLELQKQMNNRLNIAENIESITKAIKDQYSKLKKKSLISDFSKESILIIDLLKGRKSLTLEQISKMINLDIDEILLILNVDNRFKLNITTGRYELR
;
A
#
# COMPACT_ATOMS: atom_id res chain seq x y z
N MET A 1 -6.31 -45.80 -5.52
CA MET A 1 -6.16 -45.26 -4.16
C MET A 1 -7.54 -45.23 -3.52
N PRO A 2 -7.78 -45.87 -2.37
CA PRO A 2 -9.10 -45.88 -1.77
C PRO A 2 -9.39 -44.50 -1.16
N ASN A 3 -10.58 -43.97 -1.47
CA ASN A 3 -11.19 -42.81 -0.83
C ASN A 3 -11.13 -43.00 0.69
N LYS A 4 -10.35 -42.17 1.37
CA LYS A 4 -10.42 -42.04 2.83
C LYS A 4 -11.73 -41.32 3.14
N GLU A 5 -12.81 -42.09 3.32
CA GLU A 5 -14.05 -41.56 3.91
C GLU A 5 -13.67 -40.83 5.19
N LEU A 6 -13.97 -39.52 5.24
CA LEU A 6 -13.93 -38.73 6.47
C LEU A 6 -14.92 -39.37 7.45
N ARG A 7 -14.44 -40.33 8.25
CA ARG A 7 -15.21 -40.89 9.36
C ARG A 7 -15.49 -39.74 10.33
N THR A 8 -16.70 -39.19 10.27
CA THR A 8 -17.21 -38.29 11.31
C THR A 8 -17.28 -39.07 12.61
N LYS A 9 -16.27 -38.89 13.47
CA LYS A 9 -16.31 -39.41 14.84
C LYS A 9 -17.35 -38.61 15.60
N GLN A 10 -18.44 -39.26 16.01
CA GLN A 10 -19.46 -38.65 16.84
C GLN A 10 -18.97 -38.65 18.29
N ILE A 11 -19.10 -37.51 18.97
CA ILE A 11 -18.83 -37.35 20.40
C ILE A 11 -20.17 -37.12 21.08
N HIS A 12 -20.52 -37.97 22.04
CA HIS A 12 -21.70 -37.80 22.88
C HIS A 12 -21.27 -37.13 24.19
N ILE A 13 -21.93 -36.04 24.55
CA ILE A 13 -21.69 -35.30 25.80
C ILE A 13 -23.05 -35.16 26.48
N THR A 14 -23.09 -35.53 27.76
CA THR A 14 -24.29 -35.42 28.59
C THR A 14 -24.08 -34.30 29.60
N PHE A 15 -25.11 -33.47 29.77
CA PHE A 15 -25.14 -32.38 30.73
C PHE A 15 -26.19 -32.67 31.80
N THR A 16 -25.97 -32.19 33.02
CA THR A 16 -27.02 -32.14 34.05
C THR A 16 -28.07 -31.09 33.67
N GLU A 17 -29.27 -31.17 34.28
CA GLU A 17 -30.34 -30.22 33.98
C GLU A 17 -29.90 -28.77 34.27
N SER A 18 -29.19 -28.55 35.38
CA SER A 18 -28.67 -27.22 35.74
C SER A 18 -27.62 -26.67 34.78
N GLU A 19 -26.80 -27.53 34.18
CA GLU A 19 -25.83 -27.12 33.16
C GLU A 19 -26.53 -26.79 31.85
N LYS A 20 -27.52 -27.59 31.48
CA LYS A 20 -28.34 -27.36 30.29
C LYS A 20 -29.03 -26.01 30.34
N GLU A 21 -29.68 -25.67 31.46
CA GLU A 21 -30.33 -24.37 31.66
C GLU A 21 -29.34 -23.21 31.48
N LYS A 22 -28.12 -23.33 32.05
CA LYS A 22 -27.07 -22.32 31.90
C LYS A 22 -26.62 -22.19 30.45
N ILE A 23 -26.38 -23.29 29.76
CA ILE A 23 -25.96 -23.29 28.35
C ILE A 23 -27.03 -22.61 27.49
N GLU A 24 -28.31 -22.90 27.71
CA GLU A 24 -29.42 -22.26 26.98
C GLU A 24 -29.50 -20.75 27.26
N GLN A 25 -29.29 -20.32 28.50
CA GLN A 25 -29.23 -18.90 28.86
C GLN A 25 -28.09 -18.17 28.16
N PHE A 26 -26.88 -18.76 28.15
CA PHE A 26 -25.71 -18.15 27.50
C PHE A 26 -25.84 -18.16 25.97
N ALA A 27 -26.33 -19.24 25.38
CA ALA A 27 -26.58 -19.31 23.93
C ALA A 27 -27.56 -18.20 23.49
N LYS A 28 -28.63 -17.98 24.26
CA LYS A 28 -29.58 -16.90 24.01
C LYS A 28 -28.94 -15.51 24.15
N ALA A 29 -28.12 -15.30 25.18
CA ALA A 29 -27.41 -14.03 25.37
C ALA A 29 -26.42 -13.73 24.22
N SER A 30 -25.84 -14.77 23.62
CA SER A 30 -24.93 -14.68 22.47
C SER A 30 -25.64 -14.65 21.11
N ASN A 31 -26.98 -14.68 21.04
CA ASN A 31 -27.76 -14.82 19.81
C ASN A 31 -27.40 -16.07 18.96
N GLU A 32 -27.05 -17.18 19.62
CA GLU A 32 -26.67 -18.44 18.97
C GLU A 32 -27.66 -19.57 19.33
N THR A 33 -27.71 -20.62 18.51
CA THR A 33 -28.36 -21.88 18.93
C THR A 33 -27.51 -22.59 19.98
N THR A 34 -28.13 -23.36 20.88
CA THR A 34 -27.42 -24.15 21.91
C THR A 34 -26.31 -25.03 21.31
N ARG A 35 -26.56 -25.61 20.12
CA ARG A 35 -25.59 -26.44 19.41
C ARG A 35 -24.39 -25.64 18.90
N GLU A 36 -24.63 -24.47 18.33
CA GLU A 36 -23.57 -23.58 17.83
C GLU A 36 -22.73 -23.04 18.97
N PHE A 37 -23.38 -22.63 20.06
CA PHE A 37 -22.72 -22.15 21.26
C PHE A 37 -21.75 -23.19 21.84
N ILE A 38 -22.20 -24.44 22.02
CA ILE A 38 -21.33 -25.53 22.51
C ILE A 38 -20.16 -25.76 21.54
N ARG A 39 -20.43 -25.79 20.23
CA ARG A 39 -19.38 -26.00 19.22
C ARG A 39 -18.34 -24.89 19.27
N ASN A 40 -18.78 -23.65 19.31
CA ASN A 40 -17.91 -22.47 19.34
C ASN A 40 -17.09 -22.44 20.63
N ALA A 41 -17.70 -22.74 21.79
CA ALA A 41 -16.99 -22.83 23.06
C ALA A 41 -15.88 -23.89 23.05
N VAL A 42 -16.14 -25.07 22.46
CA VAL A 42 -15.11 -26.11 22.31
C VAL A 42 -13.97 -25.63 21.40
N PHE A 43 -14.28 -25.03 20.25
CA PHE A 43 -13.25 -24.54 19.33
C PHE A 43 -12.44 -23.38 19.91
N GLU A 44 -13.07 -22.47 20.65
CA GLU A 44 -12.38 -21.41 21.38
C GLU A 44 -11.44 -22.01 22.43
N LYS A 45 -11.88 -23.01 23.20
CA LYS A 45 -11.01 -23.66 24.18
C LYS A 45 -9.80 -24.34 23.52
N ILE A 46 -10.00 -25.00 22.37
CA ILE A 46 -8.92 -25.57 21.57
C ILE A 46 -7.97 -24.46 21.09
N ARG A 47 -8.51 -23.36 20.57
CA ARG A 47 -7.73 -22.22 20.08
C ARG A 47 -6.87 -21.59 21.19
N MET A 48 -7.43 -21.42 22.39
CA MET A 48 -6.69 -20.92 23.56
C MET A 48 -5.52 -21.83 23.95
N ILE A 49 -5.67 -23.15 23.81
CA ILE A 49 -4.60 -24.12 24.11
C ILE A 49 -3.50 -24.07 23.05
N ILE A 50 -3.86 -23.92 21.77
CA ILE A 50 -2.90 -23.88 20.66
C ILE A 50 -2.14 -22.54 20.62
N PHE A 51 -2.82 -21.44 20.96
CA PHE A 51 -2.27 -20.08 20.88
C PHE A 51 -2.33 -19.34 22.21
N PRO A 52 -1.70 -19.86 23.29
CA PRO A 52 -1.87 -19.32 24.64
C PRO A 52 -1.47 -17.84 24.75
N GLU A 53 -0.46 -17.41 24.00
CA GLU A 53 0.02 -16.01 24.00
C GLU A 53 -1.02 -15.00 23.51
N GLN A 54 -1.97 -15.39 22.64
CA GLN A 54 -3.02 -14.50 22.13
C GLN A 54 -4.17 -14.31 23.13
N PHE A 55 -4.30 -15.22 24.09
CA PHE A 55 -5.37 -15.25 25.08
C PHE A 55 -4.86 -15.08 26.51
N LYS A 56 -3.56 -14.81 26.69
CA LYS A 56 -3.08 -14.15 27.89
C LYS A 56 -3.82 -12.82 27.95
N GLN A 57 -4.84 -12.76 28.79
CA GLN A 57 -5.47 -11.51 29.19
C GLN A 57 -4.34 -10.63 29.68
N THR A 58 -3.87 -9.72 28.82
CA THR A 58 -3.24 -8.51 29.30
C THR A 58 -4.39 -7.81 30.00
N ASN A 59 -4.50 -8.01 31.32
CA ASN A 59 -5.36 -7.17 32.12
C ASN A 59 -5.05 -5.74 31.68
N ILE A 60 -6.06 -4.99 31.25
CA ILE A 60 -5.85 -3.60 30.80
C ILE A 60 -5.18 -2.78 31.92
N GLU A 61 -5.33 -3.22 33.17
CA GLU A 61 -4.65 -2.72 34.38
C GLU A 61 -3.14 -3.07 34.49
N GLN A 62 -2.59 -3.89 33.59
CA GLN A 62 -1.18 -4.31 33.55
C GLN A 62 -0.41 -3.80 32.32
N ILE A 63 -1.05 -3.00 31.45
CA ILE A 63 -0.31 -2.28 30.41
C ILE A 63 0.48 -1.16 31.11
N ASP A 64 1.80 -1.30 31.18
CA ASP A 64 2.70 -0.27 31.71
C ASP A 64 2.36 1.07 31.03
N PRO A 65 2.09 2.16 31.77
CA PRO A 65 1.85 3.48 31.21
C PRO A 65 2.85 3.90 30.14
N LYS A 66 4.10 3.44 30.22
CA LYS A 66 5.12 3.66 29.18
C LYS A 66 4.78 3.00 27.86
N THR A 67 4.29 1.77 27.87
CA THR A 67 3.87 1.05 26.67
C THR A 67 2.67 1.74 26.02
N LEU A 68 1.73 2.24 26.82
CA LEU A 68 0.60 3.00 26.30
C LEU A 68 1.04 4.33 25.67
N GLU A 69 2.00 5.01 26.28
CA GLU A 69 2.57 6.25 25.74
C GLU A 69 3.36 6.00 24.44
N GLU A 70 4.09 4.89 24.35
CA GLU A 70 4.77 4.47 23.11
C GLU A 70 3.78 4.13 22.00
N ILE A 71 2.69 3.41 22.30
CA ILE A 71 1.61 3.14 21.33
C ILE A 71 1.02 4.45 20.82
N LYS A 72 0.73 5.40 21.72
CA LYS A 72 0.21 6.72 21.34
C LYS A 72 1.17 7.47 20.42
N ARG A 73 2.46 7.56 20.78
CA ARG A 73 3.49 8.22 19.96
C ARG A 73 3.65 7.56 18.59
N ASN A 74 3.60 6.23 18.53
CA ASN A 74 3.68 5.49 17.28
C ASN A 74 2.45 5.73 16.39
N MET A 75 1.27 5.84 16.99
CA MET A 75 0.04 6.17 16.27
C MET A 75 0.08 7.60 15.71
N GLU A 76 0.53 8.57 16.49
CA GLU A 76 0.71 9.96 16.04
C GLU A 76 1.71 10.06 14.87
N LYS A 77 2.86 9.38 14.98
CA LYS A 77 3.84 9.30 13.89
C LYS A 77 3.27 8.64 12.64
N SER A 78 2.51 7.55 12.79
CA SER A 78 1.88 6.86 11.66
C SER A 78 0.88 7.76 10.95
N LEU A 79 0.07 8.51 11.70
CA LEU A 79 -0.88 9.48 11.15
C LEU A 79 -0.17 10.62 10.41
N GLU A 80 0.94 11.13 10.95
CA GLU A 80 1.74 12.16 10.29
C GLU A 80 2.33 11.66 8.96
N LEU A 81 2.92 10.45 8.96
CA LEU A 81 3.44 9.82 7.76
C LEU A 81 2.35 9.60 6.71
N GLN A 82 1.14 9.20 7.12
CA GLN A 82 0.01 9.03 6.22
C GLN A 82 -0.42 10.37 5.58
N LYS A 83 -0.46 11.47 6.36
CA LYS A 83 -0.72 12.81 5.83
C LYS A 83 0.35 13.24 4.83
N GLN A 84 1.62 13.02 5.13
CA GLN A 84 2.72 13.33 4.20
C GLN A 84 2.62 12.52 2.90
N MET A 85 2.25 11.23 2.99
CA MET A 85 2.05 10.37 1.83
C MET A 85 0.90 10.87 0.94
N ASN A 86 -0.25 11.21 1.54
CA ASN A 86 -1.38 11.76 0.79
C ASN A 86 -1.04 13.10 0.12
N ASN A 87 -0.29 13.97 0.80
CA ASN A 87 0.18 15.22 0.20
C ASN A 87 1.10 14.95 -1.00
N ARG A 88 1.99 13.96 -0.93
CA ARG A 88 2.86 13.57 -2.05
C ARG A 88 2.07 13.02 -3.23
N LEU A 89 1.01 12.24 -2.99
CA LEU A 89 0.12 11.74 -4.03
C LEU A 89 -0.59 12.89 -4.75
N ASN A 90 -1.17 13.85 -4.00
CA ASN A 90 -1.81 15.02 -4.58
C ASN A 90 -0.84 15.87 -5.43
N ILE A 91 0.41 16.02 -4.97
CA ILE A 91 1.46 16.70 -5.74
C ILE A 91 1.76 15.95 -7.04
N ALA A 92 1.88 14.62 -6.99
CA ALA A 92 2.15 13.81 -8.17
C ALA A 92 1.02 13.91 -9.22
N GLU A 93 -0.24 13.88 -8.80
CA GLU A 93 -1.40 14.05 -9.68
C GLU A 93 -1.43 15.45 -10.33
N ASN A 94 -1.12 16.49 -9.55
CA ASN A 94 -1.02 17.85 -10.06
C ASN A 94 0.12 17.99 -11.09
N ILE A 95 1.29 17.40 -10.82
CA ILE A 95 2.41 17.40 -11.75
C ILE A 95 2.01 16.70 -13.06
N GLU A 96 1.35 15.54 -13.00
CA GLU A 96 0.92 14.83 -14.20
C GLU A 96 -0.06 15.67 -15.05
N SER A 97 -1.03 16.33 -14.40
CA SER A 97 -1.98 17.23 -15.05
C SER A 97 -1.29 18.42 -15.73
N ILE A 98 -0.36 19.08 -15.02
CA ILE A 98 0.42 20.21 -15.56
C ILE A 98 1.29 19.75 -16.73
N THR A 99 1.98 18.62 -16.62
CA THR A 99 2.81 18.07 -17.69
C THR A 99 2.00 17.77 -18.95
N LYS A 100 0.78 17.24 -18.78
CA LYS A 100 -0.15 17.03 -19.90
C LYS A 100 -0.55 18.35 -20.55
N ALA A 101 -0.89 19.37 -19.77
CA ALA A 101 -1.23 20.69 -20.28
C ALA A 101 -0.06 21.35 -21.03
N ILE A 102 1.17 21.25 -20.52
CA ILE A 102 2.40 21.74 -21.18
C ILE A 102 2.58 21.02 -22.52
N LYS A 103 2.45 19.69 -22.56
CA LYS A 103 2.58 18.90 -23.77
C LYS A 103 1.55 19.30 -24.83
N ASP A 104 0.30 19.52 -24.42
CA ASP A 104 -0.76 19.97 -25.31
C ASP A 104 -0.48 21.37 -25.88
N GLN A 105 -0.02 22.31 -25.05
CA GLN A 105 0.36 23.65 -25.52
C GLN A 105 1.56 23.63 -26.44
N TYR A 106 2.62 22.88 -26.10
CA TYR A 106 3.79 22.72 -26.95
C TYR A 106 3.40 22.14 -28.33
N SER A 107 2.53 21.12 -28.36
CA SER A 107 2.07 20.53 -29.62
C SER A 107 1.34 21.55 -30.51
N LYS A 108 0.52 22.43 -29.91
CA LYS A 108 -0.19 23.50 -30.62
C LYS A 108 0.78 24.56 -31.17
N LEU A 109 1.77 24.95 -30.37
CA LEU A 109 2.75 25.96 -30.75
C LEU A 109 3.73 25.44 -31.81
N LYS A 110 4.13 24.16 -31.72
CA LYS A 110 4.92 23.47 -32.76
C LYS A 110 4.18 23.40 -34.08
N LYS A 111 2.88 23.05 -34.08
CA LYS A 111 2.04 23.05 -35.29
C LYS A 111 1.93 24.43 -35.96
N LYS A 112 2.04 25.50 -35.16
CA LYS A 112 2.04 26.89 -35.64
C LYS A 112 3.44 27.40 -36.00
N SER A 113 4.48 26.55 -35.92
CA SER A 113 5.89 26.93 -36.12
C SER A 113 6.38 28.08 -35.21
N LEU A 114 5.76 28.25 -34.04
CA LEU A 114 6.07 29.32 -33.10
C LEU A 114 7.15 28.94 -32.07
N ILE A 115 7.60 27.68 -32.05
CA ILE A 115 8.66 27.19 -31.17
C ILE A 115 9.66 26.37 -31.99
N SER A 116 10.93 26.45 -31.59
CA SER A 116 12.06 25.67 -32.09
C SER A 116 11.83 24.15 -32.00
N ASP A 117 12.30 23.44 -33.03
CA ASP A 117 12.30 21.97 -33.05
C ASP A 117 13.51 21.45 -32.26
N PHE A 118 13.28 20.89 -31.07
CA PHE A 118 14.33 20.32 -30.21
C PHE A 118 14.79 18.92 -30.66
N SER A 119 14.74 18.65 -31.97
CA SER A 119 14.99 17.31 -32.50
C SER A 119 16.44 16.86 -32.26
N LYS A 120 17.40 17.78 -32.31
CA LYS A 120 18.83 17.51 -32.11
C LYS A 120 19.14 17.20 -30.65
N GLU A 121 18.62 18.02 -29.75
CA GLU A 121 18.77 17.87 -28.30
C GLU A 121 18.10 16.59 -27.82
N SER A 122 16.92 16.26 -28.37
CA SER A 122 16.25 14.98 -28.09
C SER A 122 17.12 13.78 -28.47
N ILE A 123 17.82 13.83 -29.60
CA ILE A 123 18.72 12.74 -30.03
C ILE A 123 19.90 12.60 -29.06
N LEU A 124 20.50 13.73 -28.64
CA LEU A 124 21.60 13.73 -27.67
C LEU A 124 21.19 13.05 -26.36
N ILE A 125 20.00 13.38 -25.84
CA ILE A 125 19.48 12.77 -24.61
C ILE A 125 19.23 11.26 -24.81
N ILE A 126 18.70 10.84 -25.97
CA ILE A 126 18.46 9.42 -26.29
C ILE A 126 19.76 8.63 -26.28
N ASP A 127 20.78 9.11 -26.97
CA ASP A 127 22.07 8.40 -27.07
C ASP A 127 22.74 8.30 -25.70
N LEU A 128 22.58 9.34 -24.89
CA LEU A 128 23.08 9.36 -23.52
C LEU A 128 22.35 8.37 -22.60
N LEU A 129 21.02 8.24 -22.73
CA LEU A 129 20.23 7.27 -21.96
C LEU A 129 20.42 5.82 -22.44
N LYS A 130 20.66 5.58 -23.73
CA LYS A 130 21.06 4.25 -24.24
C LYS A 130 22.32 3.73 -23.55
N GLY A 131 23.29 4.61 -23.29
CA GLY A 131 24.54 4.25 -22.64
C GLY A 131 24.44 4.05 -21.12
N ARG A 132 23.52 4.76 -20.44
CA ARG A 132 23.47 4.81 -18.96
C ARG A 132 22.19 4.27 -18.30
N LYS A 133 21.25 3.75 -19.09
CA LYS A 133 19.92 3.20 -18.70
C LYS A 133 18.97 4.21 -18.04
N SER A 134 19.38 4.93 -17.00
CA SER A 134 18.57 5.97 -16.35
C SER A 134 19.43 7.08 -15.73
N LEU A 135 18.94 8.32 -15.75
CA LEU A 135 19.65 9.50 -15.21
C LEU A 135 18.71 10.52 -14.58
N THR A 136 19.19 11.31 -13.63
CA THR A 136 18.42 12.47 -13.12
C THR A 136 18.53 13.66 -14.08
N LEU A 137 17.64 14.63 -13.90
CA LEU A 137 17.59 15.85 -14.72
C LEU A 137 18.92 16.64 -14.66
N GLU A 138 19.51 16.75 -13.46
CA GLU A 138 20.79 17.44 -13.25
C GLU A 138 21.96 16.70 -13.90
N GLN A 139 21.90 15.37 -13.92
CA GLN A 139 22.92 14.55 -14.59
C GLN A 139 22.86 14.76 -16.11
N ILE A 140 21.65 14.80 -16.69
CA ILE A 140 21.48 15.08 -18.11
C ILE A 140 22.00 16.49 -18.42
N SER A 141 21.57 17.51 -17.68
CA SER A 141 22.01 18.91 -17.86
C SER A 141 23.52 19.06 -17.85
N LYS A 142 24.20 18.48 -16.86
CA LYS A 142 25.66 18.54 -16.78
C LYS A 142 26.38 17.86 -17.95
N MET A 143 25.78 16.82 -18.54
CA MET A 143 26.46 16.04 -19.57
C MET A 143 26.26 16.57 -20.98
N ILE A 144 25.10 17.18 -21.28
CA ILE A 144 24.83 17.81 -22.58
C ILE A 144 24.97 19.33 -22.57
N ASN A 145 25.29 19.92 -21.41
CA ASN A 145 25.49 21.35 -21.20
C ASN A 145 24.30 22.18 -21.71
N LEU A 146 23.10 21.78 -21.30
CA LEU A 146 21.83 22.41 -21.67
C LEU A 146 21.09 22.83 -20.39
N ASP A 147 20.26 23.88 -20.49
CA ASP A 147 19.50 24.36 -19.33
C ASP A 147 18.52 23.28 -18.86
N ILE A 148 18.33 23.20 -17.55
CA ILE A 148 17.42 22.27 -16.89
C ILE A 148 16.00 22.45 -17.43
N ASP A 149 15.56 23.69 -17.64
CA ASP A 149 14.21 23.99 -18.11
C ASP A 149 13.97 23.52 -19.55
N GLU A 150 14.98 23.67 -20.42
CA GLU A 150 14.93 23.18 -21.80
C GLU A 150 14.91 21.65 -21.85
N ILE A 151 15.72 20.99 -21.03
CA ILE A 151 15.74 19.53 -20.92
C ILE A 151 14.40 19.03 -20.39
N LEU A 152 13.85 19.69 -19.36
CA LEU A 152 12.57 19.34 -18.79
C LEU A 152 11.46 19.44 -19.84
N LEU A 153 11.49 20.47 -20.68
CA LEU A 153 10.55 20.60 -21.80
C LEU A 153 10.69 19.44 -22.79
N ILE A 154 11.92 19.12 -23.22
CA ILE A 154 12.20 18.02 -24.16
C ILE A 154 11.69 16.68 -23.62
N LEU A 155 12.06 16.34 -22.38
CA LEU A 155 11.73 15.08 -21.72
C LEU A 155 10.23 14.91 -21.51
N ASN A 156 9.50 16.00 -21.25
CA ASN A 156 8.05 15.96 -21.03
C ASN A 156 7.24 15.91 -22.34
N VAL A 157 7.75 16.52 -23.40
CA VAL A 157 7.07 16.55 -24.69
C VAL A 157 7.26 15.24 -25.45
N ASP A 158 8.49 14.73 -25.48
CA ASP A 158 8.85 13.54 -26.26
C ASP A 158 8.41 12.25 -25.54
N ASN A 159 7.58 11.48 -26.22
CA ASN A 159 6.98 10.26 -25.67
C ASN A 159 7.96 9.08 -25.52
N ARG A 160 9.19 9.20 -26.05
CA ARG A 160 10.23 8.18 -25.92
C ARG A 160 10.85 8.13 -24.53
N PHE A 161 10.64 9.17 -23.72
CA PHE A 161 11.14 9.22 -22.35
C PHE A 161 10.05 8.84 -21.34
N LYS A 162 10.52 8.36 -20.18
CA LYS A 162 9.68 8.02 -19.04
C LYS A 162 10.36 8.48 -17.77
N LEU A 163 9.59 9.17 -16.92
CA LEU A 163 9.99 9.55 -15.57
C LEU A 163 9.59 8.44 -14.59
N ASN A 164 10.57 7.92 -13.85
CA ASN A 164 10.32 7.15 -12.65
C ASN A 164 10.10 8.12 -11.47
N ILE A 165 8.84 8.34 -11.11
CA ILE A 165 8.42 9.31 -10.08
C ILE A 165 9.06 8.99 -8.72
N THR A 166 9.25 7.70 -8.39
CA THR A 166 9.83 7.27 -7.12
C THR A 166 11.30 7.67 -6.97
N THR A 167 12.05 7.64 -8.07
CA THR A 167 13.50 7.90 -8.05
C THR A 167 13.88 9.26 -8.64
N GLY A 168 12.96 9.95 -9.30
CA GLY A 168 13.22 11.19 -10.03
C GLY A 168 14.12 11.00 -11.26
N ARG A 169 14.24 9.77 -11.78
CA ARG A 169 15.12 9.43 -12.91
C ARG A 169 14.34 9.27 -14.20
N TYR A 170 14.94 9.72 -15.30
CA TYR A 170 14.45 9.53 -16.65
C TYR A 170 15.13 8.33 -17.30
N GLU A 171 14.34 7.55 -18.02
CA GLU A 171 14.75 6.40 -18.82
C GLU A 171 14.07 6.44 -20.20
N LEU A 172 14.60 5.66 -21.14
CA LEU A 172 13.91 5.41 -22.40
C LEU A 172 12.78 4.40 -22.16
N ARG A 173 11.66 4.61 -22.86
CA ARG A 173 10.56 3.63 -22.89
C ARG A 173 10.91 2.39 -23.69
#